data_AF-A0A1W6K1J9-F1
#
_entry.id   AF-A0A1W6K1J9-F1
#
_cell.length_a   1.000
_cell.length_b   1.000
_cell.length_c   1.000
_cell.angle_alpha   90.00
_cell.angle_beta   90.00
_cell.angle_gamma   90.00
#
_symmetry.space_group_name_H-M   'P 1'
#
loop_
_entity.id
_entity.type
_entity.pdbx_description
1 polymer ?
#
loop_
_entity_poly.entity_id
_entity_poly.type
_entity_poly.pdbx_seq_one_letter_code
_entity_poly.pdbx_strand_id
1 'polypeptide(L)'
;MWLIIIFGNIVDVIISWFGWPTELQHADIYTFDLNILFNIYVNHIDNLNVTYLFYQLLILLIAVKILFISMIYWFTKLADKLKVSNMKWIMLLPFALITLGIDVFDVYALTSLLLCPL
;
A
#
# COMPACT_ATOMS: atom_id res chain seq x y z
N MET A 1 1.00 -17.16 -8.01
CA MET A 1 1.12 -15.69 -8.02
C MET A 1 -0.18 -14.99 -7.66
N TRP A 2 -1.28 -15.20 -8.38
CA TRP A 2 -2.56 -14.55 -8.03
C TRP A 2 -3.01 -14.79 -6.59
N LEU A 3 -2.85 -16.02 -6.09
CA LEU A 3 -3.10 -16.33 -4.68
C LEU A 3 -2.24 -15.49 -3.72
N ILE A 4 -0.96 -15.26 -4.04
CA ILE A 4 -0.06 -14.42 -3.22
C ILE A 4 -0.55 -12.97 -3.20
N ILE A 5 -0.93 -12.44 -4.36
CA ILE A 5 -1.43 -11.06 -4.49
C ILE A 5 -2.76 -10.88 -3.75
N ILE A 6 -3.67 -11.86 -3.86
CA ILE A 6 -4.96 -11.83 -3.16
C ILE A 6 -4.76 -11.95 -1.65
N PHE A 7 -3.94 -12.92 -1.22
CA PHE A 7 -3.68 -13.15 0.19
C PHE A 7 -2.94 -11.98 0.83
N GLY A 8 -1.94 -11.41 0.14
CA GLY A 8 -1.24 -10.21 0.58
C GLY A 8 -2.19 -9.03 0.77
N ASN A 9 -3.08 -8.77 -0.20
CA ASN A 9 -4.10 -7.74 -0.03
C ASN A 9 -5.07 -7.99 1.14
N ILE A 10 -5.42 -9.24 1.45
CA ILE A 10 -6.24 -9.57 2.62
C ILE A 10 -5.46 -9.27 3.91
N VAL A 11 -4.19 -9.69 3.97
CA VAL A 11 -3.29 -9.44 5.10
C VAL A 11 -3.12 -7.94 5.33
N ASP A 12 -2.89 -7.17 4.28
CA ASP A 12 -2.75 -5.72 4.33
C ASP A 12 -4.02 -5.01 4.82
N VAL A 13 -5.22 -5.46 4.42
CA VAL A 13 -6.48 -4.92 4.97
C VAL A 13 -6.61 -5.23 6.46
N ILE A 14 -6.23 -6.44 6.88
CA ILE A 14 -6.26 -6.84 8.29
C ILE A 14 -5.27 -5.98 9.09
N ILE A 15 -4.03 -5.85 8.62
CA ILE A 15 -3.01 -5.03 9.29
C ILE A 15 -3.45 -3.57 9.34
N SER A 16 -4.01 -3.04 8.26
CA SER A 16 -4.52 -1.67 8.23
C SER A 16 -5.64 -1.45 9.25
N TRP A 17 -6.53 -2.43 9.42
CA TRP A 17 -7.61 -2.35 10.42
C TRP A 17 -7.09 -2.24 11.86
N PHE A 18 -6.00 -2.94 12.17
CA PHE A 18 -5.42 -2.96 13.52
C PHE A 18 -4.35 -1.89 13.76
N GLY A 19 -3.54 -1.57 12.74
CA GLY A 19 -2.41 -0.66 12.83
C GLY A 19 -2.80 0.81 12.72
N TRP A 20 -3.81 1.15 11.93
CA TRP A 20 -4.17 2.56 11.72
C TRP A 20 -4.72 3.25 12.96
N PRO A 21 -5.60 2.63 13.78
CA PRO A 21 -6.07 3.25 15.03
C PRO A 21 -4.93 3.61 16.00
N THR A 22 -3.82 2.86 15.96
CA THR A 22 -2.67 3.02 16.84
C THR A 22 -1.55 3.87 16.26
N GLU A 23 -1.24 3.72 14.97
CA GLU A 23 -0.26 4.56 14.27
C GLU A 23 -0.76 5.99 14.16
N LEU A 24 -2.05 6.24 13.98
CA LEU A 24 -2.60 7.61 13.96
C LEU A 24 -2.56 8.32 15.32
N GLN A 25 -2.44 7.58 16.42
CA GLN A 25 -2.29 8.16 17.77
C GLN A 25 -0.83 8.54 18.09
N HIS A 26 0.13 7.88 17.42
CA HIS A 26 1.56 8.03 17.71
C HIS A 26 2.40 8.54 16.53
N ALA A 27 1.83 8.62 15.33
CA ALA A 27 2.47 9.20 14.16
C ALA A 27 2.38 10.72 14.27
N ASP A 28 3.47 11.31 14.73
CA ASP A 28 3.78 12.68 14.39
C ASP A 28 3.65 12.86 12.87
N ILE A 29 2.94 13.91 12.44
CA ILE A 29 2.73 14.28 11.03
C ILE A 29 4.06 14.29 10.23
N TYR A 30 5.19 14.45 10.93
CA TYR A 30 6.56 14.43 10.42
C TYR A 30 7.05 13.07 9.87
N THR A 31 6.49 11.92 10.26
CA THR A 31 6.94 10.63 9.67
C THR A 31 6.42 10.45 8.24
N PHE A 32 5.29 11.06 7.91
CA PHE A 32 4.77 11.06 6.55
C PHE A 32 5.52 12.03 5.60
N ASP A 33 6.32 12.94 6.15
CA ASP A 33 7.11 13.95 5.42
C ASP A 33 8.18 13.31 4.51
N LEU A 34 8.58 12.05 4.78
CA LEU A 34 9.60 11.34 3.99
C LEU A 34 9.09 10.73 2.68
N ASN A 35 7.78 10.61 2.48
CA ASN A 35 7.22 10.00 1.28
C ASN A 35 6.92 11.09 0.24
N ILE A 36 7.71 11.19 -0.84
CA ILE A 36 7.64 12.28 -1.84
C ILE A 36 6.22 12.54 -2.38
N LEU A 37 5.46 11.47 -2.63
CA LEU A 37 4.07 11.57 -3.09
C LEU A 37 3.15 12.19 -2.03
N PHE A 38 3.39 11.88 -0.77
CA PHE A 38 2.66 12.43 0.37
C PHE A 38 3.06 13.88 0.63
N ASN A 39 4.35 14.19 0.58
CA ASN A 39 4.88 15.54 0.77
C ASN A 39 4.35 16.52 -0.29
N ILE A 40 4.27 16.08 -1.56
CA ILE A 40 3.62 16.86 -2.64
C ILE A 40 2.12 17.06 -2.38
N TYR A 41 1.42 16.05 -1.84
CA TYR A 41 -0.02 16.13 -1.61
C TYR A 41 -0.38 16.99 -0.39
N VAL A 42 0.38 16.87 0.70
CA VAL A 42 0.16 17.64 1.94
C VAL A 42 0.60 19.09 1.80
N ASN A 43 1.72 19.38 1.16
CA ASN A 43 2.13 20.77 0.90
C ASN A 43 1.17 21.53 -0.02
N HIS A 44 0.33 20.83 -0.79
CA HIS A 44 -0.71 21.47 -1.59
C HIS A 44 -1.98 21.80 -0.78
N ILE A 45 -2.10 21.26 0.44
CA ILE A 45 -3.29 21.31 1.28
C ILE A 45 -2.95 22.10 2.56
N ASP A 46 -2.54 23.34 2.35
CA ASP A 46 -1.89 24.18 3.36
C ASP A 46 -2.81 24.70 4.49
N ASN A 47 -4.01 24.14 4.71
CA ASN A 47 -4.98 24.67 5.70
C ASN A 47 -6.18 23.76 6.07
N LEU A 48 -6.08 22.44 5.93
CA LEU A 48 -7.21 21.55 6.26
C LEU A 48 -7.05 20.87 7.62
N ASN A 49 -8.16 20.80 8.37
CA ASN A 49 -8.26 20.08 9.64
C ASN A 49 -7.64 18.67 9.54
N VAL A 50 -6.93 18.25 10.59
CA VAL A 50 -6.21 16.96 10.70
C VAL A 50 -7.08 15.76 10.29
N THR A 51 -8.38 15.78 10.62
CA THR A 51 -9.33 14.73 10.26
C THR A 51 -9.59 14.64 8.75
N TYR A 52 -9.56 15.76 8.04
CA TYR A 52 -9.76 15.79 6.58
C TYR A 52 -8.53 15.28 5.83
N LEU A 53 -7.33 15.63 6.33
CA LEU A 53 -6.06 15.10 5.84
C LEU A 53 -6.02 13.55 5.93
N PHE A 54 -6.55 12.99 7.02
CA PHE A 54 -6.64 11.55 7.23
C PHE A 54 -7.54 10.84 6.21
N TYR A 55 -8.76 11.33 5.98
CA TYR A 55 -9.65 10.72 4.98
C TYR A 55 -9.09 10.82 3.57
N GLN A 56 -8.41 11.92 3.24
CA GLN A 56 -7.73 12.07 1.96
C GLN A 56 -6.56 11.10 1.79
N LEU A 57 -5.76 10.88 2.85
CA LEU A 57 -4.70 9.85 2.87
C LEU A 57 -5.30 8.46 2.60
N LEU A 58 -6.38 8.09 3.30
CA LEU A 58 -7.09 6.83 3.08
C LEU A 58 -7.49 6.67 1.61
N ILE A 59 -8.12 7.68 1.04
CA ILE A 59 -8.58 7.67 -0.35
C ILE A 59 -7.41 7.54 -1.32
N LEU A 60 -6.30 8.24 -1.08
CA LEU A 60 -5.09 8.17 -1.89
C LEU A 60 -4.51 6.75 -1.87
N LEU A 61 -4.35 6.15 -0.69
CA LEU A 61 -3.79 4.79 -0.54
C LEU A 61 -4.69 3.73 -1.20
N ILE A 62 -6.02 3.86 -1.04
CA ILE A 62 -7.00 3.01 -1.72
C ILE A 62 -6.90 3.18 -3.24
N ALA A 63 -6.79 4.41 -3.73
CA ALA A 63 -6.65 4.70 -5.16
C ALA A 63 -5.37 4.09 -5.75
N VAL A 64 -4.25 4.19 -5.03
CA VAL A 64 -2.97 3.57 -5.41
C VAL A 64 -3.09 2.05 -5.50
N LYS A 65 -3.76 1.39 -4.53
CA LYS A 65 -4.02 -0.05 -4.58
C LYS A 65 -4.88 -0.47 -5.76
N ILE A 66 -5.95 0.27 -6.05
CA ILE A 66 -6.81 0.00 -7.20
C ILE A 66 -6.02 0.13 -8.51
N LEU A 67 -5.20 1.18 -8.64
CA LEU A 67 -4.30 1.36 -9.79
C LEU A 67 -3.31 0.19 -9.93
N PHE A 68 -2.77 -0.31 -8.82
CA PHE A 68 -1.85 -1.45 -8.84
C PHE A 68 -2.53 -2.74 -9.33
N ILE A 69 -3.74 -3.04 -8.83
CA ILE A 69 -4.54 -4.20 -9.28
C ILE A 69 -4.92 -4.06 -10.77
N SER A 70 -5.31 -2.86 -11.19
CA SER A 70 -5.59 -2.55 -12.60
C SER A 70 -4.35 -2.77 -13.47
N MET A 71 -3.18 -2.32 -13.01
CA MET A 71 -1.91 -2.53 -13.70
C MET A 71 -1.59 -4.01 -13.86
N ILE A 72 -1.74 -4.81 -12.81
CA ILE A 72 -1.56 -6.29 -12.86
C ILE A 72 -2.48 -6.91 -13.92
N TYR A 73 -3.77 -6.54 -13.90
CA TYR A 73 -4.74 -7.06 -14.87
C TYR A 73 -4.33 -6.72 -16.31
N TRP A 74 -4.05 -5.45 -16.60
CA TRP A 74 -3.65 -5.03 -17.95
C TRP A 74 -2.33 -5.65 -18.38
N PHE A 75 -1.38 -5.85 -17.46
CA PHE A 75 -0.11 -6.50 -17.73
C PHE A 75 -0.31 -7.98 -18.12
N THR A 76 -1.17 -8.71 -17.41
CA THR A 76 -1.51 -10.10 -17.77
C THR A 76 -2.22 -10.19 -19.11
N LYS A 77 -3.10 -9.24 -19.43
CA LYS A 77 -3.79 -9.16 -20.73
C LYS A 77 -2.83 -8.80 -21.88
N LEU A 78 -1.82 -7.98 -21.61
CA LEU A 78 -0.76 -7.67 -22.57
C LEU A 78 0.10 -8.92 -22.86
N ALA A 79 0.42 -9.72 -21.84
CA ALA A 79 1.13 -10.98 -22.01
C ALA A 79 0.37 -11.97 -22.91
N ASP A 80 -0.96 -12.04 -22.78
CA ASP A 80 -1.82 -12.82 -23.67
C ASP A 80 -1.75 -12.33 -25.12
N LYS A 81 -1.81 -11.01 -25.32
CA LYS A 81 -1.77 -10.42 -26.66
C LYS A 81 -0.43 -10.67 -27.35
N LEU A 82 0.67 -10.70 -26.60
CA LEU A 82 2.01 -10.97 -27.11
C LEU A 82 2.32 -12.47 -27.28
N LYS A 83 1.36 -13.37 -27.02
CA LYS A 83 1.53 -14.84 -27.07
C LYS A 83 2.63 -15.35 -26.13
N VAL A 84 2.95 -14.62 -25.07
CA VAL A 84 3.95 -15.01 -24.06
C VAL A 84 3.27 -15.56 -22.81
N SER A 85 2.13 -16.26 -22.99
CA SER A 85 1.29 -16.77 -21.91
C SER A 85 2.05 -17.68 -20.94
N ASN A 86 3.04 -18.43 -21.45
CA ASN A 86 3.89 -19.32 -20.65
C ASN A 86 4.81 -18.55 -19.67
N MET A 87 5.13 -17.28 -19.93
CA MET A 87 5.97 -16.45 -19.04
C MET A 87 5.14 -15.50 -18.15
N LYS A 88 3.81 -15.61 -18.12
CA LYS A 88 2.94 -14.79 -17.26
C LYS A 88 3.36 -14.81 -15.80
N TRP A 89 3.83 -15.95 -15.31
CA TRP A 89 4.31 -16.09 -13.94
C TRP A 89 5.52 -15.19 -13.69
N ILE A 90 6.52 -15.21 -14.58
CA ILE A 90 7.70 -14.33 -14.48
C ILE A 90 7.29 -12.85 -14.55
N MET A 91 6.33 -12.52 -15.41
CA MET A 91 5.80 -11.15 -15.52
C MET A 91 5.07 -10.67 -14.26
N LEU A 92 4.47 -11.57 -13.49
CA LEU A 92 3.80 -11.28 -12.21
C LEU A 92 4.77 -11.19 -11.03
N LEU A 93 6.02 -11.62 -11.20
CA LEU A 93 7.04 -11.67 -10.16
C LEU A 93 7.35 -10.30 -9.54
N PRO A 94 7.60 -9.22 -10.30
CA PRO A 94 7.84 -7.90 -9.70
C PRO A 94 6.66 -7.43 -8.86
N PHE A 95 5.42 -7.70 -9.28
CA PHE A 95 4.23 -7.34 -8.52
C PHE A 95 4.12 -8.12 -7.21
N ALA A 96 4.37 -9.43 -7.26
CA ALA A 96 4.37 -10.25 -6.06
C ALA A 96 5.47 -9.86 -5.06
N LEU A 97 6.66 -9.49 -5.55
CA LEU A 97 7.75 -8.98 -4.70
C LEU A 97 7.39 -7.66 -4.04
N ILE A 98 6.76 -6.73 -4.77
CA ILE A 98 6.30 -5.45 -4.21
C ILE A 98 5.25 -5.71 -3.12
N THR A 99 4.24 -6.54 -3.40
CA THR A 99 3.20 -6.88 -2.41
C THR A 99 3.80 -7.50 -1.16
N LEU A 100 4.67 -8.52 -1.30
CA LEU A 100 5.34 -9.14 -0.15
C LEU A 100 6.24 -8.17 0.62
N GLY A 101 6.95 -7.28 -0.08
CA GLY A 101 7.80 -6.28 0.57
C GLY A 101 7.01 -5.29 1.40
N ILE A 102 5.86 -4.83 0.89
CA ILE A 102 4.94 -3.95 1.61
C ILE A 102 4.33 -4.70 2.79
N ASP A 103 3.80 -5.91 2.59
CA ASP A 103 3.19 -6.69 3.67
C ASP A 103 4.18 -6.95 4.83
N VAL A 104 5.44 -7.26 4.52
CA VAL A 104 6.50 -7.45 5.54
C VAL A 104 6.79 -6.15 6.28
N PHE A 105 6.83 -5.03 5.58
CA PHE A 105 7.01 -3.72 6.20
C PHE A 105 5.85 -3.39 7.14
N ASP A 106 4.61 -3.62 6.70
CA ASP A 106 3.41 -3.35 7.50
C ASP A 106 3.33 -4.24 8.75
N VAL A 107 3.69 -5.52 8.63
CA VAL A 107 3.80 -6.42 9.80
C VAL A 107 4.89 -5.95 10.76
N TYR A 108 6.04 -5.52 10.25
CA TYR A 108 7.12 -4.99 11.08
C TYR A 108 6.70 -3.70 11.80
N ALA A 109 6.03 -2.79 11.11
CA ALA A 109 5.48 -1.57 11.69
C ALA A 109 4.49 -1.89 12.81
N LEU A 110 3.49 -2.73 12.55
CA LEU A 110 2.49 -3.14 13.54
C LEU A 110 3.11 -3.83 14.77
N THR A 111 4.05 -4.74 14.57
CA THR A 111 4.70 -5.48 15.66
C THR A 111 5.61 -4.57 16.49
N SER A 112 6.33 -3.64 15.86
CA SER A 112 7.14 -2.64 16.56
C SER A 112 6.29 -1.76 17.47
N LEU A 113 5.09 -1.39 17.00
CA LEU A 113 4.15 -0.57 17.76
C LEU A 113 3.54 -1.34 18.94
N LEU A 114 3.19 -2.62 18.77
CA LEU A 114 2.66 -3.47 19.84
C LEU A 114 3.68 -3.82 20.92
N LEU A 115 4.95 -3.99 20.56
CA LEU A 115 6.01 -4.43 21.48
C LEU A 115 6.74 -3.28 22.17
N CYS A 116 6.67 -2.07 21.63
CA CYS A 116 7.31 -0.89 22.20
C CYS A 116 6.35 0.32 22.15
N PRO A 117 5.32 0.37 23.02
CA PRO A 117 4.43 1.51 23.11
C PRO A 117 5.21 2.70 23.68
N LEU A 118 5.42 3.75 22.87
CA LEU A 118 5.96 5.05 23.31
C LEU A 118 4.89 5.84 24.07
#